data_AF-A0A2E6ZKW3-F1
#
_entry.id   AF-A0A2E6ZKW3-F1
#
_cell.length_a   1.000
_cell.length_b   1.000
_cell.length_c   1.000
_cell.angle_alpha   90.00
_cell.angle_beta   90.00
_cell.angle_gamma   90.00
#
_symmetry.space_group_name_H-M   'P 1'
#
loop_
_entity.id
_entity.type
_entity.pdbx_description
1 polymer ?
#
loop_
_entity_poly.entity_id
_entity_poly.type
_entity_poly.pdbx_seq_one_letter_code
_entity_poly.pdbx_strand_id
1 'polypeptide(L)' 'MSKLIMVEGHEGLARTASGGIVNINKEEINIAKEAKRNRIAKEEEFETLKQDVEDIKTLLHNLVEKL' A
#
# COMPACT_ATOMS: atom_id res chain seq x y z
N MET A 1 21.46 9.62 22.12
CA MET A 1 20.12 9.83 21.54
C MET A 1 20.20 10.98 20.55
N SER A 2 19.75 10.80 19.31
CA SER A 2 19.77 11.83 18.27
C SER A 2 18.85 12.97 18.68
N LYS A 3 19.40 14.16 18.95
CA LYS A 3 18.63 15.33 19.35
C LYS A 3 17.84 15.84 18.14
N LEU A 4 16.52 15.81 18.24
CA LEU A 4 15.60 16.38 17.26
C LEU A 4 15.14 17.75 17.79
N ILE A 5 15.18 18.76 16.93
CA ILE A 5 14.75 20.13 17.27
C ILE A 5 13.50 20.43 16.45
N MET A 6 12.37 20.70 17.10
CA MET A 6 11.12 21.01 16.40
C MET A 6 11.30 22.24 15.49
N VAL A 7 10.73 22.19 14.29
CA VAL A 7 10.73 23.33 13.38
C VAL A 7 9.60 24.29 13.79
N GLU A 8 9.93 25.56 13.97
CA GLU A 8 8.96 26.59 14.35
C GLU A 8 7.87 26.74 13.28
N GLY A 9 6.60 26.82 13.71
CA GLY A 9 5.44 26.92 12.82
C GLY A 9 5.02 25.62 12.12
N HIS A 10 5.71 24.50 12.33
CA HIS A 10 5.39 23.21 11.70
C HIS A 10 5.30 22.06 12.71
N GLU A 11 4.10 21.80 13.20
CA GLU A 11 3.77 20.61 13.99
C GLU A 11 3.94 19.36 13.13
N GLY A 12 4.99 18.59 13.40
CA GLY A 12 5.29 17.35 12.66
C GLY A 12 6.59 17.36 11.88
N LEU A 13 7.33 18.46 11.88
CA LEU A 13 8.68 18.52 11.33
C LEU A 13 9.70 18.74 12.45
N ALA A 14 10.79 17.97 12.39
CA ALA A 14 11.92 18.16 13.27
C ALA A 14 13.22 18.23 12.47
N ARG A 15 14.16 19.06 12.93
CA ARG A 15 15.51 19.16 12.42
C ARG A 15 16.42 18.16 13.13
N THR A 16 17.19 17.41 12.34
CA THR A 16 18.23 16.50 12.84
C THR A 16 19.48 17.28 13.25
N ALA A 17 20.38 16.64 14.00
CA ALA A 17 21.67 17.23 14.35
C ALA A 17 22.54 17.64 13.14
N SER A 18 22.33 17.01 11.98
CA SER A 18 22.98 17.35 10.70
C SER A 18 22.29 18.49 9.94
N GLY A 19 21.19 19.04 10.45
CA GLY A 19 20.46 20.13 9.82
C GLY A 19 19.34 19.72 8.86
N GLY A 20 19.18 18.42 8.59
CA GLY A 20 18.10 17.89 7.76
C GLY A 20 16.74 18.00 8.42
N ILE A 21 15.68 18.24 7.65
CA ILE A 21 14.30 18.28 8.15
C ILE A 21 13.66 16.92 7.91
N VAL A 22 13.11 16.32 8.96
CA VAL A 22 12.43 15.03 8.92
C VAL A 22 10.99 15.17 9.41
N ASN A 23 10.10 14.44 8.76
CA ASN A 23 8.72 14.29 9.22
C ASN A 23 8.68 13.32 10.42
N ILE A 24 8.10 13.76 11.53
CA ILE A 24 7.94 13.00 12.76
C ILE A 24 6.48 12.55 13.00
N ASN A 25 5.54 12.92 12.13
CA ASN A 25 4.15 12.45 12.13
C ASN A 25 4.09 11.00 11.69
N LYS A 26 4.48 10.11 12.59
CA LYS A 26 4.48 8.66 12.37
C LYS A 26 3.07 8.12 12.11
N GLU A 27 2.07 8.69 12.79
CA GLU A 27 0.69 8.21 12.70
C GLU A 27 0.10 8.42 11.31
N GLU A 28 0.13 9.66 10.80
CA GLU A 28 -0.35 9.98 9.46
C GLU A 28 0.37 9.17 8.37
N ILE A 29 1.69 9.00 8.51
CA ILE A 29 2.49 8.18 7.58
C ILE A 29 2.05 6.71 7.63
N ASN A 30 1.76 6.17 8.81
CA ASN A 30 1.31 4.79 8.97
C ASN A 30 -0.09 4.59 8.35
N ILE A 31 -1.02 5.51 8.62
CA ILE A 31 -2.37 5.50 8.03
C ILE A 31 -2.28 5.55 6.49
N ALA A 32 -1.48 6.45 5.93
CA ALA A 32 -1.30 6.57 4.49
C ALA A 32 -0.69 5.31 3.86
N LYS A 33 0.29 4.69 4.54
CA LYS A 33 0.88 3.41 4.10
C LYS A 33 -0.15 2.29 4.12
N GLU A 34 -0.96 2.21 5.17
CA GLU A 34 -2.00 1.20 5.27
C GLU A 34 -3.06 1.36 4.20
N ALA A 35 -3.55 2.58 3.97
CA ALA A 35 -4.48 2.88 2.89
C ALA A 35 -3.91 2.47 1.51
N LYS A 36 -2.62 2.74 1.27
CA LYS A 36 -1.94 2.29 0.03
C LYS A 36 -1.88 0.77 -0.07
N ARG A 37 -1.53 0.07 1.01
CA ARG A 37 -1.51 -1.41 1.04
C ARG A 37 -2.89 -1.98 0.75
N ASN A 38 -3.93 -1.46 1.38
CA ASN A 38 -5.31 -1.94 1.20
C ASN A 38 -5.79 -1.73 -0.24
N ARG A 39 -5.42 -0.61 -0.87
CA ARG A 39 -5.73 -0.38 -2.29
C ARG A 39 -5.05 -1.39 -3.21
N ILE A 40 -3.76 -1.65 -2.98
CA ILE A 40 -3.00 -2.62 -3.79
C ILE A 40 -3.57 -4.03 -3.60
N ALA A 41 -3.81 -4.45 -2.36
CA ALA A 41 -4.36 -5.76 -2.05
C ALA A 41 -5.73 -5.97 -2.74
N LYS A 42 -6.58 -4.94 -2.77
CA LYS A 42 -7.87 -5.01 -3.46
C LYS A 42 -7.74 -5.11 -4.98
N GLU A 43 -6.74 -4.45 -5.57
CA GLU A 43 -6.44 -4.56 -7.00
C GLU A 43 -5.93 -5.97 -7.34
N GLU A 44 -5.03 -6.51 -6.50
CA GLU A 44 -4.50 -7.87 -6.65
C GLU A 44 -5.61 -8.92 -6.52
N GLU A 45 -6.50 -8.79 -5.53
CA GLU A 45 -7.66 -9.67 -5.36
C GLU A 45 -8.56 -9.69 -6.60
N PHE A 46 -8.78 -8.52 -7.21
CA PHE A 46 -9.59 -8.42 -8.42
C PHE A 46 -8.95 -9.08 -9.64
N GLU A 47 -7.64 -8.92 -9.82
CA GLU A 47 -6.91 -9.59 -10.89
C GLU A 47 -6.86 -11.11 -10.68
N THR A 48 -6.67 -11.58 -9.45
CA THR A 48 -6.78 -13.01 -9.12
C THR A 48 -8.16 -13.55 -9.46
N LEU A 49 -9.23 -12.84 -9.07
CA LEU A 49 -10.59 -13.28 -9.37
C LEU A 49 -10.87 -13.36 -10.88
N LYS A 50 -10.33 -12.42 -11.69
CA LYS A 50 -10.44 -12.50 -13.14
C LYS A 50 -9.76 -13.74 -13.70
N GLN A 51 -8.56 -14.06 -13.21
CA GLN A 51 -7.83 -15.23 -13.64
C GLN A 51 -8.60 -16.51 -13.32
N ASP A 52 -9.11 -16.64 -12.09
CA ASP A 52 -9.90 -17.79 -11.66
C ASP A 52 -11.15 -17.98 -12.55
N VAL A 53 -11.83 -16.88 -12.90
CA VAL A 53 -12.99 -16.93 -13.80
C VAL A 53 -12.60 -17.39 -15.20
N GLU A 54 -11.46 -16.94 -15.72
CA GLU A 54 -10.99 -17.36 -17.05
C GLU A 54 -10.59 -18.83 -17.08
N ASP A 55 -9.96 -19.32 -16.01
CA ASP A 55 -9.63 -20.73 -15.84
C ASP A 55 -10.90 -21.59 -15.79
N ILE A 56 -11.93 -21.14 -15.05
CA ILE A 56 -13.24 -21.82 -15.01
C ILE A 56 -13.88 -21.89 -16.40
N LYS A 57 -13.88 -20.79 -17.16
CA LYS A 57 -14.41 -20.81 -18.54
C LYS A 57 -13.67 -21.81 -19.42
N THR A 58 -12.35 -21.85 -19.30
CA THR A 58 -11.50 -22.77 -20.06
C THR A 58 -11.82 -24.23 -19.71
N LEU A 59 -11.96 -24.54 -18.42
CA LEU A 59 -12.38 -25.87 -17.97
C LEU A 59 -13.77 -26.25 -18.49
N LEU A 60 -14.74 -25.34 -18.44
CA LEU A 60 -16.08 -25.58 -18.97
C LEU A 60 -16.07 -25.83 -20.48
N HIS A 61 -15.31 -25.04 -21.23
CA HIS A 61 -15.16 -25.22 -22.67
C HIS A 61 -14.59 -26.61 -22.99
N ASN A 62 -13.51 -27.01 -22.32
CA ASN A 62 -12.89 -28.32 -22.49
C ASN A 62 -13.82 -29.50 -22.14
N LEU A 63 -14.76 -29.31 -21.22
CA LEU A 63 -15.77 -30.32 -20.88
C LEU A 63 -16.84 -30.44 -21.98
N VAL A 64 -17.26 -29.31 -22.54
CA VAL A 64 -18.24 -29.27 -23.64
C VAL A 64 -17.67 -29.84 -24.93
N GLU A 65 -16.41 -29.58 -25.27
CA GLU A 65 -15.77 -30.10 -26.48
C GLU A 65 -15.55 -31.63 -26.46
N LYS A 66 -15.56 -32.24 -25.27
CA LYS A 66 -15.39 -33.69 -25.10
C LYS A 66 -16.70 -34.49 -25.12
N LEU A 67 -17.84 -33.81 -25.28
CA LEU A 67 -19.18 -34.39 -25.45
C LEU A 67 -19.55 -34.42 -26.94
#